data_AF-A0A392N859-F1
#
_entry.id   AF-A0A392N859-F1
#
_cell.length_a   1.000
_cell.length_b   1.000
_cell.length_c   1.000
_cell.angle_alpha   90.00
_cell.angle_beta   90.00
_cell.angle_gamma   90.00
#
_symmetry.space_group_name_H-M   'P 1'
#
loop_
_entity.id
_entity.type
_entity.pdbx_description
1 polymer ?
#
loop_
_entity_poly.entity_id
_entity_poly.type
_entity_poly.pdbx_seq_one_letter_code
_entity_poly.pdbx_strand_id
1 'polypeptide(L)'
;MSITKLPPVLTLHVKRFEHSFVKKLSRKIDRYLQFPFSLDMTPYLSSSILRARYGNRIFNFGGNESDTFSKFEIFAVVTHSGTLESGHYVSFVRLRNQWYRCDDAWITEVDEATVRASQCYMIFYAQKTLFNNASEDLSHLPNSPGREVFIPIAGCC
;
A
#
# COMPACT_ATOMS: atom_id res chain seq x y z
N MET A 1 -7.94 20.26 -3.31
CA MET A 1 -7.97 19.57 -2.00
C MET A 1 -6.53 19.41 -1.50
N SER A 2 -6.32 19.41 -0.19
CA SER A 2 -5.02 19.16 0.46
C SER A 2 -5.23 18.37 1.76
N ILE A 3 -4.16 17.76 2.28
CA ILE A 3 -4.21 16.90 3.46
C ILE A 3 -3.60 17.65 4.66
N THR A 4 -4.33 17.76 5.75
CA THR A 4 -3.86 18.48 6.95
C THR A 4 -2.99 17.59 7.86
N LYS A 5 -3.36 16.32 8.02
CA LYS A 5 -2.67 15.33 8.86
C LYS A 5 -2.67 13.97 8.17
N LEU A 6 -1.53 13.27 8.23
CA LEU A 6 -1.38 11.93 7.65
C LEU A 6 -1.54 10.85 8.74
N PRO A 7 -2.14 9.70 8.40
CA PRO A 7 -2.22 8.57 9.32
C PRO A 7 -0.88 7.81 9.39
N PRO A 8 -0.62 7.07 10.48
CA PRO A 8 0.48 6.10 10.59
C PRO A 8 0.52 5.07 9.45
N VAL A 9 -0.67 4.62 9.03
CA VAL A 9 -0.88 3.70 7.91
C VAL A 9 -1.81 4.38 6.90
N LEU A 10 -1.30 4.62 5.69
CA LEU A 10 -2.05 5.17 4.59
C LEU A 10 -2.64 4.05 3.75
N THR A 11 -3.97 4.04 3.63
CA THR A 11 -4.71 3.11 2.77
C THR A 11 -5.21 3.85 1.55
N LEU A 12 -4.81 3.41 0.35
CA LEU A 12 -5.26 3.96 -0.92
C LEU A 12 -6.14 2.94 -1.64
N HIS A 13 -7.37 3.33 -1.94
CA HIS A 13 -8.30 2.54 -2.75
C HIS A 13 -8.30 3.06 -4.19
N VAL A 14 -8.04 2.18 -5.15
CA VAL A 14 -8.04 2.53 -6.56
C VAL A 14 -9.46 2.41 -7.09
N LYS A 15 -10.02 3.53 -7.54
CA LYS A 15 -11.37 3.59 -8.11
C LYS A 15 -11.42 2.93 -9.50
N ARG A 16 -11.51 1.61 -9.54
CA ARG A 16 -11.55 0.79 -10.77
C ARG A 16 -12.95 0.55 -11.32
N PHE A 17 -13.87 1.47 -11.14
CA PHE A 17 -15.24 1.33 -11.63
C PHE A 17 -15.68 2.59 -12.35
N GLU A 18 -16.32 2.39 -13.49
CA GLU A 18 -17.05 3.43 -14.19
C GLU A 18 -18.50 3.02 -14.40
N HIS A 19 -19.37 4.01 -14.34
CA HIS A 19 -20.79 3.84 -14.57
C HIS A 19 -21.20 4.67 -15.77
N SER A 20 -21.75 4.01 -16.79
CA SER A 20 -22.33 4.69 -17.94
C SER A 20 -23.84 4.76 -17.78
N PHE A 21 -24.35 5.96 -17.48
CA PHE A 21 -25.80 6.19 -17.40
C PHE A 21 -26.49 5.99 -18.74
N VAL A 22 -25.83 6.34 -19.85
CA VAL A 22 -26.36 6.19 -21.21
C VAL A 22 -26.52 4.71 -21.57
N LYS A 23 -25.51 3.89 -21.24
CA LYS A 23 -25.53 2.45 -21.54
C LYS A 23 -26.18 1.61 -20.43
N LYS A 24 -26.57 2.23 -19.31
CA LYS A 24 -27.04 1.58 -18.07
C LYS A 24 -26.15 0.40 -17.66
N LEU A 25 -24.83 0.56 -17.82
CA LEU A 25 -23.84 -0.48 -17.58
C LEU A 25 -22.73 0.05 -16.69
N SER A 26 -22.37 -0.74 -15.69
CA SER A 26 -21.15 -0.58 -14.90
C SER A 26 -20.06 -1.47 -15.48
N ARG A 27 -18.81 -1.00 -15.51
CA ARG A 27 -17.68 -1.87 -15.83
C ARG A 27 -16.48 -1.60 -14.96
N LYS A 28 -15.66 -2.64 -14.82
CA LYS A 28 -14.36 -2.54 -14.18
C LYS A 28 -13.35 -1.86 -15.12
N ILE A 29 -12.44 -1.12 -14.53
CA ILE A 29 -11.30 -0.49 -15.19
C ILE A 29 -10.06 -1.32 -14.88
N ASP A 30 -9.68 -2.19 -15.80
CA ASP A 30 -8.50 -3.07 -15.70
C ASP A 30 -7.22 -2.44 -16.28
N ARG A 31 -7.19 -1.12 -16.42
CA ARG A 31 -5.98 -0.40 -16.85
C ARG A 31 -4.90 -0.57 -15.78
N TYR A 32 -3.70 -0.95 -16.21
CA TYR A 32 -2.54 -1.00 -15.33
C TYR A 32 -2.28 0.35 -14.67
N LEU A 33 -2.00 0.31 -13.37
CA LEU A 33 -1.66 1.48 -12.56
C LEU A 33 -0.30 1.21 -11.91
N GLN A 34 0.67 2.05 -12.24
CA GLN A 34 1.95 2.04 -11.57
C GLN A 34 1.83 2.71 -10.20
N PHE A 35 2.48 2.12 -9.20
CA PHE A 35 2.57 2.69 -7.85
C PHE A 35 4.01 2.63 -7.33
N PRO A 36 4.44 3.64 -6.55
CA PRO A 36 5.79 3.68 -5.99
C PRO A 36 5.91 2.77 -4.77
N PHE A 37 7.11 2.28 -4.47
CA PHE A 37 7.36 1.53 -3.24
C PHE A 37 7.70 2.46 -2.07
N SER A 38 8.33 3.60 -2.35
CA SER A 38 8.51 4.71 -1.42
C SER A 38 7.67 5.88 -1.89
N LEU A 39 6.74 6.34 -1.06
CA LEU A 39 5.79 7.41 -1.35
C LEU A 39 6.10 8.63 -0.49
N ASP A 40 6.31 9.78 -1.14
CA ASP A 40 6.43 11.07 -0.47
C ASP A 40 5.10 11.83 -0.54
N MET A 41 4.46 12.00 0.62
CA MET A 41 3.19 12.72 0.73
C MET A 41 3.35 14.22 0.97
N THR A 42 4.58 14.71 1.15
CA THR A 42 4.89 16.12 1.43
C THR A 42 4.23 17.10 0.45
N PRO A 43 4.19 16.85 -0.87
CA PRO A 43 3.58 17.77 -1.83
C PRO A 43 2.06 17.92 -1.67
N TYR A 44 1.40 16.96 -1.03
CA TYR A 44 -0.06 16.95 -0.86
C TYR A 44 -0.52 17.56 0.48
N LEU A 45 0.42 17.88 1.37
CA LEU A 45 0.13 18.47 2.68
C LEU A 45 -0.29 19.94 2.58
N SER A 46 -1.30 20.33 3.35
CA SER A 46 -1.78 21.71 3.41
C SER A 46 -0.68 22.70 3.82
N SER A 47 0.15 22.32 4.80
CA SER A 47 1.30 23.13 5.25
C SER A 47 2.31 23.37 4.13
N SER A 48 2.67 22.32 3.39
CA SER A 48 3.60 22.41 2.25
C SER A 48 3.05 23.30 1.13
N ILE A 49 1.75 23.14 0.78
CA ILE A 49 1.10 23.92 -0.26
C ILE A 49 1.01 25.40 0.12
N LEU A 50 0.65 25.70 1.38
CA LEU A 50 0.59 27.08 1.88
C LEU A 50 1.97 27.74 1.90
N ARG A 51 2.99 27.00 2.35
CA ARG A 51 4.39 27.47 2.33
C ARG A 51 4.87 27.77 0.91
N ALA A 52 4.54 26.90 -0.06
CA ALA A 52 4.90 27.11 -1.46
C ALA A 52 4.22 28.33 -2.09
N ARG A 53 2.99 28.67 -1.67
CA ARG A 53 2.23 29.81 -2.22
C ARG A 53 2.55 31.15 -1.57
N TYR A 54 2.73 31.17 -0.25
CA TYR A 54 2.81 32.42 0.53
C TYR A 54 4.14 32.63 1.26
N GLY A 55 5.08 31.68 1.12
CA GLY A 55 6.31 31.66 1.89
C GLY A 55 6.06 31.49 3.39
N ASN A 56 7.06 31.78 4.22
CA ASN A 56 6.96 31.64 5.67
C ASN A 56 6.19 32.80 6.36
N ARG A 57 5.42 33.59 5.61
CA ARG A 57 4.88 34.88 6.08
C ARG A 57 3.56 34.76 6.85
N ILE A 58 2.80 33.67 6.66
CA ILE A 58 1.42 33.56 7.18
C ILE A 58 1.32 32.60 8.37
N PHE A 59 2.13 31.54 8.40
CA PHE A 59 2.05 30.52 9.45
C PHE A 59 3.45 30.01 9.81
N ASN A 60 3.79 30.04 11.10
CA ASN A 60 4.98 29.42 11.66
C ASN A 60 4.76 27.90 11.75
N PHE A 61 4.64 27.23 10.61
CA PHE A 61 4.58 25.77 10.57
C PHE A 61 5.93 25.25 11.08
N GLY A 62 5.95 24.67 12.29
CA GLY A 62 7.14 24.11 12.92
C GLY A 62 7.95 23.28 11.93
N GLY A 63 9.10 23.82 11.55
CA GLY A 63 9.94 23.26 10.50
C GLY A 63 10.59 21.96 10.94
N ASN A 64 10.64 21.01 10.02
CA ASN A 64 11.42 19.74 9.99
C ASN A 64 10.71 18.46 10.48
N GLU A 65 9.84 18.47 11.49
CA GLU A 65 9.24 17.20 11.94
C GLU A 65 8.26 16.61 10.92
N SER A 66 7.52 17.46 10.19
CA SER A 66 6.56 16.98 9.19
C SER A 66 7.18 16.20 8.04
N ASP A 67 8.46 16.43 7.73
CA ASP A 67 9.15 15.78 6.60
C ASP A 67 9.51 14.32 6.87
N THR A 68 9.58 13.92 8.15
CA THR A 68 9.84 12.53 8.53
C THR A 68 8.55 11.71 8.51
N PHE A 69 7.43 12.29 8.96
CA PHE A 69 6.13 11.62 9.01
C PHE A 69 5.35 11.66 7.68
N SER A 70 5.87 12.35 6.67
CA SER A 70 5.28 12.42 5.32
C SER A 70 5.83 11.36 4.36
N LYS A 71 6.85 10.60 4.75
CA LYS A 71 7.47 9.55 3.93
C LYS A 71 6.92 8.19 4.33
N PHE A 72 6.55 7.42 3.32
CA PHE A 72 5.82 6.17 3.45
C PHE A 72 6.49 5.05 2.67
N GLU A 73 6.49 3.85 3.21
CA GLU A 73 6.96 2.62 2.55
C GLU A 73 5.79 1.68 2.34
N ILE A 74 5.71 1.10 1.15
CA ILE A 74 4.69 0.11 0.83
C ILE A 74 4.97 -1.18 1.60
N PHE A 75 3.92 -1.78 2.14
CA PHE A 75 4.04 -3.08 2.78
C PHE A 75 2.95 -4.06 2.37
N ALA A 76 1.85 -3.61 1.75
CA ALA A 76 0.87 -4.51 1.18
C ALA A 76 0.16 -3.96 -0.06
N VAL A 77 -0.22 -4.86 -0.96
CA VAL A 77 -1.05 -4.60 -2.13
C VAL A 77 -2.13 -5.66 -2.19
N VAL A 78 -3.38 -5.28 -2.40
CA VAL A 78 -4.47 -6.22 -2.67
C VAL A 78 -4.87 -6.06 -4.13
N THR A 79 -4.96 -7.16 -4.86
CA THR A 79 -5.45 -7.19 -6.24
C THR A 79 -6.84 -7.79 -6.29
N HIS A 80 -7.58 -7.47 -7.34
CA HIS A 80 -8.87 -8.07 -7.64
C HIS A 80 -8.88 -8.53 -9.10
N SER A 81 -9.03 -9.82 -9.34
CA SER A 81 -9.30 -10.37 -10.67
C SER A 81 -10.81 -10.65 -10.80
N GLY A 82 -11.37 -10.57 -12.02
CA GLY A 82 -12.82 -10.71 -12.24
C GLY A 82 -13.52 -9.38 -12.55
N THR A 83 -14.85 -9.41 -12.51
CA THR A 83 -15.77 -8.31 -12.89
C THR A 83 -16.06 -7.39 -11.69
N LEU A 84 -17.13 -6.59 -11.73
CA LEU A 84 -17.56 -5.81 -10.57
C LEU A 84 -18.41 -6.63 -9.59
N GLU A 85 -19.05 -7.68 -10.10
CA GLU A 85 -20.03 -8.51 -9.39
C GLU A 85 -19.42 -9.79 -8.82
N SER A 86 -18.33 -10.27 -9.40
CA SER A 86 -17.65 -11.50 -9.00
C SER A 86 -16.17 -11.41 -9.29
N GLY A 87 -15.35 -12.07 -8.47
CA GLY A 87 -13.92 -12.07 -8.66
C GLY A 87 -13.18 -12.77 -7.54
N HIS A 88 -11.86 -12.60 -7.55
CA HIS A 88 -10.95 -13.18 -6.58
C HIS A 88 -9.96 -12.14 -6.08
N TYR A 89 -9.73 -12.16 -4.77
CA TYR A 89 -8.80 -11.24 -4.11
C TYR A 89 -7.53 -11.98 -3.73
N VAL A 90 -6.39 -11.40 -4.08
CA VAL A 90 -5.07 -11.89 -3.69
C VAL A 90 -4.32 -10.74 -3.04
N SER A 91 -3.57 -11.04 -1.98
CA SER A 91 -2.74 -10.04 -1.31
C SER A 91 -1.26 -10.30 -1.56
N PHE A 92 -0.51 -9.23 -1.72
CA PHE A 92 0.94 -9.22 -1.70
C PHE A 92 1.36 -8.51 -0.42
N VAL A 93 2.13 -9.17 0.43
CA VAL A 93 2.59 -8.62 1.71
C VAL A 93 4.11 -8.64 1.74
N ARG A 94 4.70 -7.54 2.21
CA ARG A 94 6.13 -7.40 2.42
C ARG A 94 6.45 -7.69 3.88
N LEU A 95 7.33 -8.64 4.10
CA LEU A 95 7.92 -8.91 5.40
C LEU A 95 9.43 -8.73 5.28
N ARG A 96 9.97 -7.78 6.04
CA ARG A 96 11.37 -7.32 5.91
C ARG A 96 11.64 -6.87 4.46
N ASN A 97 12.53 -7.57 3.75
CA ASN A 97 12.88 -7.29 2.35
C ASN A 97 12.32 -8.32 1.37
N GLN A 98 11.43 -9.20 1.81
CA GLN A 98 10.85 -10.25 0.98
C GLN A 98 9.36 -10.04 0.76
N TRP A 99 8.89 -10.34 -0.44
CA TRP A 99 7.48 -10.29 -0.79
C TRP A 99 6.86 -11.67 -0.86
N TYR A 100 5.62 -11.75 -0.40
CA TYR A 100 4.81 -12.96 -0.41
C TYR A 100 3.48 -12.66 -1.08
N ARG A 101 3.09 -13.51 -2.02
CA ARG A 101 1.74 -13.58 -2.59
C ARG A 101 0.94 -14.56 -1.75
N CYS A 102 -0.13 -14.07 -1.13
CA CYS A 102 -1.07 -14.85 -0.34
C CYS A 102 -2.37 -14.99 -1.14
N ASP A 103 -2.59 -16.20 -1.64
CA ASP A 103 -3.72 -16.64 -2.46
C ASP A 103 -4.47 -17.74 -1.71
N ASP A 104 -5.46 -17.34 -0.92
CA ASP A 104 -6.16 -18.18 0.04
C ASP A 104 -5.19 -18.95 0.96
N ALA A 105 -5.15 -20.28 0.86
CA ALA A 105 -4.27 -21.14 1.64
C ALA A 105 -2.82 -21.17 1.13
N TRP A 106 -2.54 -20.56 -0.04
CA TRP A 106 -1.24 -20.64 -0.70
C TRP A 106 -0.44 -19.36 -0.46
N ILE A 107 0.68 -19.49 0.26
CA ILE A 107 1.63 -18.40 0.48
C ILE A 107 2.90 -18.71 -0.30
N THR A 108 3.22 -17.88 -1.28
CA THR A 108 4.39 -18.06 -2.15
C THR A 108 5.26 -16.82 -2.16
N GLU A 109 6.57 -17.00 -1.99
CA GLU A 109 7.54 -15.93 -2.17
C GLU A 109 7.54 -15.44 -3.62
N VAL A 110 7.58 -14.11 -3.81
CA VAL A 110 7.62 -13.46 -5.14
C VAL A 110 8.63 -12.32 -5.15
N ASP A 111 9.05 -11.90 -6.34
CA ASP A 111 9.94 -10.75 -6.51
C ASP A 111 9.17 -9.42 -6.55
N GLU A 112 9.89 -8.31 -6.37
CA GLU A 112 9.27 -6.98 -6.46
C GLU A 112 8.67 -6.69 -7.84
N ALA A 113 9.25 -7.25 -8.90
CA ALA A 113 8.78 -7.03 -10.27
C ALA A 113 7.36 -7.57 -10.46
N THR A 114 7.07 -8.75 -9.91
CA THR A 114 5.73 -9.35 -9.89
C THR A 114 4.75 -8.45 -9.14
N VAL A 115 5.14 -7.92 -7.98
CA VAL A 115 4.29 -7.01 -7.20
C VAL A 115 4.02 -5.73 -7.97
N ARG A 116 5.03 -5.11 -8.60
CA ARG A 116 4.89 -3.90 -9.42
C ARG A 116 3.94 -4.10 -10.58
N ALA A 117 4.03 -5.25 -11.26
CA ALA A 117 3.18 -5.58 -12.41
C ALA A 117 1.72 -5.90 -12.02
N SER A 118 1.41 -6.03 -10.72
CA SER A 118 0.09 -6.43 -10.25
C SER A 118 -1.01 -5.38 -10.49
N GLN A 119 -2.24 -5.85 -10.75
CA GLN A 119 -3.42 -4.99 -10.89
C GLN A 119 -3.95 -4.57 -9.51
N CYS A 120 -3.25 -3.64 -8.87
CA CYS A 120 -3.57 -3.17 -7.53
C CYS A 120 -5.00 -2.59 -7.44
N TYR A 121 -5.75 -3.03 -6.44
CA TYR A 121 -7.07 -2.54 -6.07
C TYR A 121 -7.01 -1.72 -4.79
N MET A 122 -6.25 -2.19 -3.80
CA MET A 122 -5.89 -1.42 -2.60
C MET A 122 -4.38 -1.45 -2.40
N ILE A 123 -3.83 -0.37 -1.88
CA ILE A 123 -2.42 -0.23 -1.57
C ILE A 123 -2.28 0.28 -0.14
N PHE A 124 -1.40 -0.33 0.63
CA PHE A 124 -1.14 0.02 2.02
C PHE A 124 0.31 0.45 2.18
N TYR A 125 0.47 1.64 2.74
CA TYR A 125 1.76 2.19 3.11
C TYR A 125 1.82 2.46 4.60
N ALA A 126 2.98 2.23 5.21
CA ALA A 126 3.27 2.62 6.58
C ALA A 126 4.24 3.80 6.57
N GLN A 127 4.15 4.69 7.56
CA GLN A 127 5.17 5.72 7.74
C GLN A 127 6.55 5.06 7.87
N LYS A 128 7.55 5.64 7.22
CA LYS A 128 8.89 5.05 7.12
C LYS A 128 9.52 4.79 8.48
N THR A 129 9.29 5.66 9.46
CA THR A 129 9.74 5.47 10.84
C THR A 129 9.12 4.23 11.49
N LEU A 130 7.81 4.04 11.35
CA LEU A 130 7.11 2.88 11.89
C LEU A 130 7.52 1.58 11.19
N PHE A 131 7.67 1.64 9.86
CA PHE A 131 8.10 0.49 9.07
C PHE A 131 9.49 0.01 9.49
N ASN A 132 10.43 0.94 9.68
CA ASN A 132 11.79 0.61 10.11
C ASN A 132 11.80 -0.03 11.51
N ASN A 133 11.09 0.55 12.48
CA ASN A 133 11.03 0.02 13.84
C ASN A 133 10.47 -1.41 13.85
N ALA A 134 9.38 -1.67 13.11
CA ALA A 134 8.80 -3.01 13.02
C ALA A 134 9.76 -4.02 12.35
N SER A 135 10.61 -3.57 11.41
CA SER A 135 11.61 -4.43 10.79
C SER A 135 12.77 -4.78 11.72
N GLU A 136 13.15 -3.85 12.62
CA GLU A 136 14.18 -4.06 13.63
C GLU A 136 13.72 -5.05 14.71
N ASP A 137 12.49 -4.92 15.21
CA ASP A 137 11.91 -5.87 16.18
C ASP A 137 11.92 -7.31 15.65
N LEU A 138 11.60 -7.47 14.36
CA LEU A 138 11.61 -8.78 13.70
C LEU A 138 13.02 -9.30 13.45
N SER A 139 14.06 -8.47 13.43
CA SER A 139 15.44 -8.90 13.17
C SER A 139 16.02 -9.78 14.29
N HIS A 140 15.47 -9.69 15.50
CA HIS A 140 15.85 -10.50 16.65
C HIS A 140 15.29 -11.94 16.61
N LEU A 141 14.32 -12.20 15.73
CA LEU A 141 13.80 -13.55 15.53
C LEU A 141 14.75 -14.32 14.60
N PRO A 142 15.13 -15.56 14.97
CA PRO A 142 15.98 -16.38 14.11
C PRO A 142 15.34 -16.50 12.72
N ASN A 143 16.14 -16.32 11.68
CA ASN A 143 15.74 -16.72 10.34
C ASN A 143 15.40 -18.20 10.42
N SER A 144 14.11 -18.55 10.27
CA SER A 144 13.71 -19.95 10.22
C SER A 144 14.55 -20.64 9.14
N PRO A 145 15.22 -21.77 9.44
CA PRO A 145 15.94 -22.52 8.42
C PRO A 145 14.94 -22.89 7.32
N GLY A 146 15.35 -22.70 6.08
CA GLY A 146 14.46 -22.75 4.92
C GLY A 146 13.56 -24.00 4.85
N ARG A 147 12.38 -23.79 4.26
CA ARG A 147 11.37 -24.79 3.90
C ARG A 147 10.73 -25.52 5.09
N GLU A 148 9.96 -24.79 5.91
CA GLU A 148 8.75 -25.42 6.43
C GLU A 148 7.67 -25.33 5.33
N VAL A 149 7.40 -26.48 4.71
CA VAL A 149 6.18 -26.68 3.92
C VAL A 149 5.03 -26.35 4.87
N PHE A 150 4.32 -25.25 4.60
CA PHE A 150 3.07 -24.96 5.28
C PHE A 150 2.13 -26.16 5.05
N ILE A 151 1.93 -26.96 6.08
CA ILE A 151 0.94 -28.03 6.07
C ILE A 151 -0.42 -27.33 6.20
N PRO A 152 -1.31 -27.43 5.21
CA PRO A 152 -2.65 -26.89 5.36
C PRO A 152 -3.33 -27.61 6.52
N ILE A 153 -3.73 -26.87 7.55
CA ILE A 153 -4.67 -27.38 8.54
C ILE A 153 -5.99 -27.53 7.78
N ALA A 154 -6.28 -28.73 7.31
CA ALA A 154 -7.58 -29.11 6.82
C ALA A 154 -8.57 -28.95 7.99
N GLY A 155 -9.22 -27.79 8.04
CA GLY A 155 -10.37 -27.58 8.90
C GLY A 155 -11.48 -28.50 8.42
N CYS A 156 -11.72 -29.56 9.18
CA CYS A 156 -13.01 -30.23 9.19
C CYS A 156 -14.07 -29.21 9.62
N CYS A 157 -15.02 -28.92 8.73
CA CYS A 157 -16.44 -28.66 8.98
C CYS A 157 -17.16 -28.74 7.64
#